data_AF-A0A1J3GG07-F1
#
_entry.id   AF-A0A1J3GG07-F1
#
_cell.length_a   1.000
_cell.length_b   1.000
_cell.length_c   1.000
_cell.angle_alpha   90.00
_cell.angle_beta   90.00
_cell.angle_gamma   90.00
#
_symmetry.space_group_name_H-M   'P 1'
#
loop_
_entity.id
_entity.type
_entity.pdbx_description
1 polymer ?
#
loop_
_entity_poly.entity_id
_entity_poly.type
_entity_poly.pdbx_seq_one_letter_code
_entity_poly.pdbx_strand_id
1 'polypeptide(L)'
;IANIGRIMKKALPDNAKIAKDAKETVQECVSEFISFITSEACEKCKNEKRKTINGEDILSSIQVLGFEGYNDILKMYLAKYRESVRANGETVGVEEKE
;
A
#
# COMPACT_ATOMS: atom_id res chain seq x y z
N ILE A 1 13.90 -8.78 -4.01
CA ILE A 1 13.42 -10.14 -4.39
C ILE A 1 13.06 -11.05 -3.20
N ALA A 2 13.89 -11.25 -2.16
CA ALA A 2 13.64 -12.26 -1.12
C ALA A 2 12.28 -12.14 -0.40
N ASN A 3 11.84 -10.91 -0.09
CA ASN A 3 10.54 -10.65 0.54
C ASN A 3 9.37 -11.03 -0.38
N ILE A 4 9.43 -10.67 -1.68
CA ILE A 4 8.43 -11.04 -2.69
C ILE A 4 8.30 -12.56 -2.77
N GLY A 5 9.43 -13.28 -2.89
CA GLY A 5 9.42 -14.74 -2.93
C GLY A 5 8.76 -15.37 -1.69
N ARG A 6 8.99 -14.82 -0.50
CA ARG A 6 8.37 -15.29 0.75
C ARG A 6 6.86 -15.06 0.76
N ILE A 7 6.40 -13.89 0.31
CA ILE A 7 4.96 -13.56 0.25
C ILE A 7 4.25 -14.44 -0.78
N MET A 8 4.79 -14.55 -1.99
CA MET A 8 4.23 -15.42 -3.04
C MET A 8 4.11 -16.87 -2.56
N LYS A 9 5.11 -17.36 -1.81
CA LYS A 9 5.11 -18.73 -1.30
C LYS A 9 4.00 -19.00 -0.27
N LYS A 10 3.63 -18.00 0.53
CA LYS A 10 2.51 -18.11 1.50
C LYS A 10 1.15 -18.28 0.83
N ALA A 11 1.02 -17.87 -0.43
CA ALA A 11 -0.21 -18.03 -1.22
C ALA A 11 -0.29 -19.37 -1.96
N LEU A 12 0.71 -20.25 -1.81
CA LEU A 12 0.84 -21.51 -2.54
C LEU A 12 1.00 -22.69 -1.58
N PRO A 13 0.73 -23.93 -2.03
CA PRO A 13 1.05 -25.13 -1.27
C PRO A 13 2.53 -25.22 -0.87
N ASP A 14 2.81 -25.88 0.26
CA ASP A 14 4.15 -25.97 0.87
C ASP A 14 5.22 -26.55 -0.08
N ASN A 15 4.84 -27.45 -0.98
CA ASN A 15 5.74 -28.08 -1.95
C ASN A 15 5.90 -27.31 -3.27
N ALA A 16 5.11 -26.26 -3.51
CA ALA A 16 5.14 -25.50 -4.76
C ALA A 16 6.51 -24.81 -4.99
N LYS A 17 7.02 -24.82 -6.23
CA LYS A 17 8.24 -24.09 -6.59
C LYS A 17 7.85 -22.83 -7.37
N ILE A 18 8.58 -21.74 -7.15
CA ILE A 18 8.40 -20.48 -7.86
C ILE A 18 9.67 -20.22 -8.66
N ALA A 19 9.53 -20.12 -9.99
CA ALA A 19 10.62 -19.78 -10.89
C ALA A 19 11.23 -18.41 -10.54
N LYS A 20 12.50 -18.19 -10.91
CA LYS A 20 13.18 -16.91 -10.68
C LYS A 20 12.45 -15.78 -11.43
N ASP A 21 12.19 -15.99 -12.72
CA ASP A 21 11.56 -15.00 -13.60
C ASP A 21 10.18 -14.59 -13.09
N ALA A 22 9.38 -15.55 -12.58
CA ALA A 22 8.09 -15.24 -11.97
C ALA A 22 8.20 -14.30 -10.76
N LYS A 23 9.27 -14.41 -9.95
CA LYS A 23 9.51 -13.48 -8.82
C LYS A 23 9.93 -12.10 -9.31
N GLU A 24 10.68 -12.04 -10.40
CA GLU A 24 11.13 -10.78 -11.01
C GLU A 24 9.93 -10.05 -11.64
N THR A 25 9.09 -10.76 -12.41
CA THR A 25 7.84 -10.21 -12.95
C THR A 25 6.92 -9.68 -11.84
N VAL A 26 6.70 -10.47 -10.77
CA VAL A 26 5.86 -9.99 -9.66
C VAL A 26 6.48 -8.79 -8.95
N GLN A 27 7.81 -8.71 -8.86
CA GLN A 27 8.47 -7.53 -8.28
C GLN A 27 8.25 -6.28 -9.13
N GLU A 28 8.31 -6.40 -10.46
CA GLU A 28 7.99 -5.31 -11.39
C GLU A 28 6.52 -4.91 -11.27
N CYS A 29 5.60 -5.87 -11.28
CA CYS A 29 4.17 -5.62 -11.09
C CYS A 29 3.85 -4.94 -9.76
N VAL A 30 4.52 -5.32 -8.67
CA VAL A 30 4.32 -4.70 -7.35
C VAL A 30 4.86 -3.27 -7.32
N SER A 31 5.97 -3.02 -8.01
CA SER A 31 6.52 -1.66 -8.15
C SER A 31 5.54 -0.77 -8.91
N GLU A 32 4.99 -1.28 -10.02
CA GLU A 32 3.98 -0.57 -10.80
C GLU A 32 2.68 -0.38 -10.01
N PHE A 33 2.24 -1.40 -9.26
CA PHE A 33 1.07 -1.32 -8.41
C PHE A 33 1.20 -0.16 -7.39
N ILE A 34 2.35 -0.05 -6.72
CA ILE A 34 2.60 1.05 -5.78
C ILE A 34 2.54 2.40 -6.49
N SER A 35 3.20 2.53 -7.65
CA SER A 35 3.18 3.76 -8.45
C SER A 35 1.77 4.13 -8.89
N PHE A 36 0.98 3.15 -9.31
CA PHE A 36 -0.37 3.35 -9.81
C PHE A 36 -1.33 3.82 -8.70
N ILE A 37 -1.36 3.12 -7.56
CA ILE A 37 -2.18 3.54 -6.40
C ILE A 37 -1.75 4.93 -5.92
N THR A 38 -0.44 5.17 -5.82
CA THR A 38 0.10 6.45 -5.33
C THR A 38 -0.24 7.60 -6.28
N SER A 39 -0.25 7.36 -7.59
CA SER A 39 -0.59 8.38 -8.58
C SER A 39 -2.05 8.81 -8.46
N GLU A 40 -2.97 7.86 -8.33
CA GLU A 40 -4.40 8.14 -8.10
C GLU A 40 -4.61 8.91 -6.78
N ALA A 41 -3.92 8.51 -5.71
CA ALA A 41 -4.01 9.19 -4.41
C ALA A 41 -3.45 10.61 -4.46
N CYS A 42 -2.37 10.82 -5.23
CA CYS A 42 -1.78 12.13 -5.47
C CYS A 42 -2.74 13.03 -6.24
N GLU A 43 -3.39 12.51 -7.28
CA GLU A 43 -4.40 13.26 -8.06
C GLU A 43 -5.56 13.70 -7.17
N LYS A 44 -6.12 12.79 -6.36
CA LYS A 44 -7.17 13.13 -5.39
C LYS A 44 -6.71 14.20 -4.40
N CYS A 45 -5.54 14.01 -3.77
CA CYS A 45 -4.97 14.96 -2.81
C CYS A 45 -4.83 16.36 -3.44
N LYS A 46 -4.33 16.41 -4.68
CA LYS A 46 -4.14 17.65 -5.44
C LYS A 46 -5.48 18.32 -5.79
N ASN A 47 -6.50 17.53 -6.18
CA ASN A 47 -7.85 18.01 -6.46
C ASN A 47 -8.51 18.63 -5.22
N GLU A 48 -8.19 18.11 -4.02
CA GLU A 48 -8.61 18.67 -2.73
C GLU A 48 -7.71 19.83 -2.24
N LYS A 49 -6.79 20.33 -3.08
CA LYS A 49 -5.84 21.41 -2.77
C LYS A 49 -4.93 21.11 -1.57
N ARG A 50 -4.68 19.83 -1.29
CA ARG A 50 -3.74 19.37 -0.28
C ARG A 50 -2.40 19.03 -0.93
N LYS A 51 -1.31 19.21 -0.18
CA LYS A 51 0.06 18.83 -0.60
C LYS A 51 0.53 17.50 0.00
N THR A 52 -0.25 16.95 0.93
CA THR A 52 0.11 15.76 1.70
C THR A 52 -0.94 14.68 1.52
N ILE A 53 -0.50 13.55 0.97
CA ILE A 53 -1.31 12.34 0.86
C ILE A 53 -1.48 11.75 2.25
N ASN A 54 -2.72 11.40 2.61
CA ASN A 54 -3.04 10.74 3.88
C ASN A 54 -3.64 9.34 3.64
N GLY A 55 -3.92 8.60 4.73
CA GLY A 55 -4.46 7.25 4.63
C GLY A 55 -5.84 7.15 3.96
N GLU A 56 -6.67 8.20 4.04
CA GLU A 56 -7.99 8.23 3.40
C GLU A 56 -7.88 8.38 1.88
N ASP A 57 -6.82 9.04 1.40
CA ASP A 57 -6.52 9.12 -0.04
C ASP A 57 -6.24 7.74 -0.60
N ILE A 58 -5.36 6.99 0.06
CA ILE A 58 -5.01 5.62 -0.33
C ILE A 58 -6.24 4.70 -0.32
N LEU A 59 -7.07 4.77 0.72
CA LEU A 59 -8.30 3.98 0.81
C LEU A 59 -9.24 4.26 -0.35
N SER A 60 -9.42 5.54 -0.68
CA SER A 60 -10.26 5.96 -1.80
C SER A 60 -9.69 5.48 -3.13
N SER A 61 -8.39 5.62 -3.37
CA SER A 61 -7.73 5.19 -4.61
C SER A 61 -7.85 3.68 -4.83
N ILE A 62 -7.69 2.88 -3.76
CA ILE A 62 -7.89 1.43 -3.82
C ILE A 62 -9.32 1.08 -4.26
N GLN A 63 -10.34 1.80 -3.79
CA GLN A 63 -11.72 1.58 -4.23
C GLN A 63 -11.92 1.98 -5.70
N VAL A 64 -11.45 3.18 -6.10
CA VAL A 64 -11.59 3.70 -7.47
C VAL A 64 -10.92 2.78 -8.49
N LEU A 65 -9.77 2.22 -8.15
CA LEU A 65 -9.00 1.32 -9.01
C LEU A 65 -9.51 -0.13 -9.02
N GLY A 66 -10.66 -0.40 -8.39
CA GLY A 66 -11.32 -1.72 -8.42
C GLY A 66 -10.80 -2.73 -7.41
N PHE A 67 -10.00 -2.30 -6.44
CA PHE A 67 -9.46 -3.14 -5.35
C PHE A 67 -10.34 -3.08 -4.09
N GLU A 68 -11.64 -2.89 -4.25
CA GLU A 68 -12.63 -2.70 -3.18
C GLU A 68 -12.67 -3.83 -2.15
N GLY A 69 -12.32 -5.06 -2.53
CA GLY A 69 -12.20 -6.21 -1.61
C GLY A 69 -11.14 -6.04 -0.52
N TYR A 70 -10.21 -5.09 -0.66
CA TYR A 70 -9.21 -4.76 0.37
C TYR A 70 -9.67 -3.66 1.33
N ASN A 71 -10.75 -2.94 1.02
CA ASN A 71 -11.14 -1.71 1.71
C ASN A 71 -11.35 -1.90 3.22
N ASP A 72 -12.09 -2.94 3.62
CA ASP A 72 -12.43 -3.18 5.02
C ASP A 72 -11.20 -3.53 5.86
N ILE A 73 -10.30 -4.34 5.29
CA ILE A 73 -9.05 -4.73 5.94
C ILE A 73 -8.15 -3.51 6.10
N LEU A 74 -8.02 -2.68 5.06
CA LEU A 74 -7.17 -1.48 5.10
C LEU A 74 -7.72 -0.41 6.05
N LYS A 75 -9.05 -0.24 6.15
CA LYS A 75 -9.68 0.63 7.15
C LYS A 75 -9.38 0.18 8.57
N MET A 76 -9.52 -1.12 8.85
CA MET A 76 -9.15 -1.68 10.15
C MET A 76 -7.67 -1.48 10.45
N TYR A 77 -6.81 -1.67 9.46
CA TYR A 77 -5.37 -1.45 9.60
C TYR A 77 -5.05 0.01 9.93
N LEU A 78 -5.64 0.97 9.21
CA LEU A 78 -5.45 2.40 9.45
C LEU A 78 -5.89 2.81 10.85
N ALA A 79 -7.01 2.28 11.35
CA ALA A 79 -7.48 2.53 12.71
C ALA A 79 -6.45 2.04 13.75
N LYS A 80 -5.99 0.78 13.63
CA LYS A 80 -4.97 0.21 14.53
C LYS A 80 -3.63 0.95 14.45
N TYR A 81 -3.22 1.36 13.26
CA TYR A 81 -2.00 2.15 13.07
C TYR A 81 -2.09 3.48 13.82
N ARG A 82 -3.20 4.21 13.67
CA ARG A 82 -3.44 5.47 14.39
C ARG A 82 -3.45 5.26 15.92
N GLU A 83 -4.00 4.16 16.41
CA GLU A 83 -3.94 3.80 17.85
C GLU A 83 -2.51 3.53 18.32
N SER A 84 -1.75 2.74 17.57
CA SER A 84 -0.36 2.42 17.89
C SER A 84 0.53 3.66 17.93
N VAL A 85 0.36 4.56 16.97
CA VAL A 85 1.13 5.81 16.90
C VAL A 85 0.82 6.71 18.10
N ARG A 86 -0.47 6.83 18.48
CA ARG A 86 -0.87 7.55 19.69
C ARG A 86 -0.28 6.95 20.96
N ALA A 87 -0.24 5.62 21.07
CA ALA A 87 0.32 4.92 22.21
C ALA A 87 1.84 5.09 22.34
N ASN A 88 2.54 5.22 21.21
CA ASN A 88 4.00 5.34 21.17
C ASN A 88 4.51 6.80 21.25
N GLY A 89 3.61 7.79 21.27
CA GLY A 89 3.98 9.21 21.37
C GLY A 89 4.68 9.79 20.13
N GLU A 90 4.70 9.06 19.02
CA GLU A 90 5.23 9.55 17.74
C GLU A 90 4.20 10.48 17.10
N THR A 91 4.51 11.77 17.01
CA THR A 91 3.74 12.66 16.12
C THR A 91 4.03 12.24 14.68
N VAL A 92 3.00 11.91 13.89
CA VAL A 92 3.14 11.74 12.44
C VAL A 92 3.52 13.10 11.84
N GLY A 93 4.82 13.37 11.78
CA GLY A 93 5.38 14.54 11.14
C GLY A 93 5.14 14.45 9.65
N VAL A 94 4.34 15.36 9.12
CA VAL A 94 4.30 15.64 7.69
C VAL A 94 5.58 16.41 7.38
N GLU A 95 6.60 15.74 6.85
CA GLU A 95 7.81 16.42 6.40
C GLU A 95 7.50 17.24 5.14
N GLU A 96 7.45 18.57 5.32
CA GLU A 96 7.62 19.54 4.25
C GLU A 96 9.07 19.53 3.78
N LYS A 97 9.29 19.49 2.46
CA LYS A 97 10.52 20.02 1.85
C LYS A 97 10.12 21.15 0.92
N GLU A 98 10.75 22.32 1.16
CA GLU A 98 10.65 23.56 0.38
C GLU A 98 10.84 23.37 -1.13
#